data_AF-A0A9W7AUQ0-F1
#
_entry.id   AF-A0A9W7AUQ0-F1
#
_cell.length_a   1.000
_cell.length_b   1.000
_cell.length_c   1.000
_cell.angle_alpha   90.00
_cell.angle_beta   90.00
_cell.angle_gamma   90.00
#
_symmetry.space_group_name_H-M   'P 1'
#
loop_
_entity.id
_entity.type
_entity.pdbx_description
1 polymer ?
#
loop_
_entity_poly.entity_id
_entity_poly.type
_entity_poly.pdbx_seq_one_letter_code
_entity_poly.pdbx_strand_id
1 'polypeptide(L)'
;MLSASQFARIGARFGVYRLLLPLVVSNFSDAAGNPAVDKLVGIFESYRAANYNQTLPSRYAKEVVAAADKDGDGVLTKDEISGVFANIGADTEMSTTEIEEAVSALAGGDGVLSSAEFIAVLSKK
;
A
#
# COMPACT_ATOMS: atom_id res chain seq x y z
N MET A 1 23.35 -28.25 -3.13
CA MET A 1 22.94 -27.84 -1.77
C MET A 1 23.70 -26.57 -1.44
N LEU A 2 23.03 -25.43 -1.21
CA LEU A 2 23.68 -24.13 -1.02
C LEU A 2 24.49 -24.09 0.28
N SER A 3 25.66 -23.45 0.24
CA SER A 3 26.64 -23.35 1.34
C SER A 3 26.60 -21.98 2.02
N ALA A 4 26.77 -21.99 3.35
CA ALA A 4 26.63 -20.87 4.28
C ALA A 4 27.82 -19.87 4.30
N SER A 5 28.67 -19.81 3.28
CA SER A 5 30.02 -19.26 3.44
C SER A 5 30.45 -18.09 2.53
N GLN A 6 29.55 -17.46 1.74
CA GLN A 6 30.02 -16.56 0.66
C GLN A 6 29.73 -15.06 0.78
N PHE A 7 28.93 -14.56 1.74
CA PHE A 7 28.45 -13.17 1.68
C PHE A 7 28.64 -12.32 2.94
N ALA A 8 29.75 -12.51 3.66
CA ALA A 8 30.10 -11.60 4.75
C ALA A 8 31.56 -11.17 4.64
N ARG A 9 31.83 -10.17 3.79
CA ARG A 9 33.03 -9.30 3.82
C ARG A 9 33.01 -8.33 2.63
N ILE A 10 32.71 -7.06 2.91
CA ILE A 10 33.36 -5.85 2.38
C ILE A 10 32.51 -4.66 2.82
N GLY A 11 33.13 -3.74 3.56
CA GLY A 11 32.52 -2.47 3.93
C GLY A 11 32.71 -1.40 2.85
N ALA A 12 31.82 -0.40 2.94
CA ALA A 12 31.99 1.00 2.58
C ALA A 12 31.79 1.47 1.12
N ARG A 13 30.94 2.51 1.06
CA ARG A 13 30.92 3.70 0.17
C ARG A 13 30.22 3.63 -1.19
N PHE A 14 29.13 4.40 -1.20
CA PHE A 14 28.58 5.20 -2.29
C PHE A 14 28.08 4.51 -3.57
N GLY A 15 26.77 4.67 -3.78
CA GLY A 15 26.19 4.83 -5.10
C GLY A 15 25.48 3.59 -5.62
N VAL A 16 24.31 3.87 -6.21
CA VAL A 16 23.59 3.10 -7.23
C VAL A 16 22.99 1.74 -6.83
N TYR A 17 21.66 1.81 -6.65
CA TYR A 17 20.64 0.82 -7.02
C TYR A 17 20.77 -0.63 -6.53
N ARG A 18 19.65 -1.08 -5.94
CA ARG A 18 19.02 -2.37 -6.23
C ARG A 18 19.78 -3.59 -5.74
N LEU A 19 19.41 -4.08 -4.55
CA LEU A 19 18.88 -5.43 -4.33
C LEU A 19 18.80 -5.76 -2.83
N LEU A 20 17.72 -6.47 -2.46
CA LEU A 20 17.50 -7.19 -1.21
C LEU A 20 17.11 -6.36 0.02
N LEU A 21 15.98 -5.65 -0.05
CA LEU A 21 15.14 -5.66 1.14
C LEU A 21 14.50 -7.05 1.21
N PRO A 22 14.73 -7.83 2.29
CA PRO A 22 14.04 -9.08 2.48
C PRO A 22 12.55 -8.75 2.52
N LEU A 23 11.79 -9.62 1.87
CA LEU A 23 10.34 -9.71 1.88
C LEU A 23 9.84 -9.67 3.33
N VAL A 24 9.71 -8.49 3.92
CA VAL A 24 8.98 -8.29 5.17
C VAL A 24 7.53 -8.16 4.76
N VAL A 25 6.99 -9.27 4.25
CA VAL A 25 5.57 -9.58 4.39
C VAL A 25 5.39 -9.80 5.88
N SER A 26 5.24 -8.71 6.61
CA SER A 26 4.77 -8.78 7.98
C SER A 26 3.36 -9.32 7.90
N ASN A 27 3.20 -10.63 8.15
CA ASN A 27 1.95 -11.21 8.62
C ASN A 27 1.53 -10.44 9.87
N PHE A 28 0.77 -9.37 9.69
CA PHE A 28 0.19 -8.58 10.76
C PHE A 28 -1.31 -8.82 10.73
N SER A 29 -1.69 -10.05 11.07
CA SER A 29 -3.08 -10.43 11.28
C SER A 29 -3.54 -9.79 12.60
N ASP A 30 -4.16 -8.62 12.51
CA ASP A 30 -5.07 -8.15 13.54
C ASP A 30 -6.39 -8.91 13.34
N ALA A 31 -6.94 -9.47 14.41
CA ALA A 31 -7.81 -10.65 14.40
C ALA A 31 -9.26 -10.44 13.85
N ALA A 32 -9.47 -9.48 12.97
CA ALA A 32 -10.68 -9.34 12.15
C ALA A 32 -10.44 -8.59 10.82
N GLY A 33 -9.20 -8.54 10.32
CA GLY A 33 -8.83 -7.82 9.10
C GLY A 33 -9.15 -8.61 7.83
N ASN A 34 -9.85 -7.99 6.88
CA ASN A 34 -10.04 -8.57 5.55
C ASN A 34 -8.67 -8.63 4.84
N PRO A 35 -8.21 -9.80 4.35
CA PRO A 35 -6.90 -9.95 3.71
C PRO A 35 -6.72 -9.04 2.49
N ALA A 36 -7.79 -8.67 1.80
CA ALA A 36 -7.75 -7.73 0.70
C ALA A 36 -7.39 -6.30 1.17
N VAL A 37 -7.88 -5.91 2.35
CA VAL A 37 -7.54 -4.62 2.97
C VAL A 37 -6.07 -4.61 3.37
N ASP A 38 -5.58 -5.69 3.99
CA ASP A 38 -4.17 -5.79 4.39
C ASP A 38 -3.25 -5.73 3.18
N LYS A 39 -3.63 -6.38 2.08
CA LYS A 39 -2.91 -6.33 0.80
C LYS A 39 -2.89 -4.92 0.23
N LEU A 40 -4.04 -4.25 0.19
CA LEU A 40 -4.17 -2.87 -0.28
C LEU A 40 -3.24 -1.94 0.51
N VAL A 41 -3.32 -1.99 1.84
CA VAL A 41 -2.48 -1.17 2.73
C VAL A 41 -1.01 -1.51 2.53
N GLY A 42 -0.68 -2.80 2.39
CA GLY A 42 0.69 -3.26 2.14
C GLY A 42 1.30 -2.69 0.86
N ILE A 43 0.52 -2.61 -0.23
CA ILE A 43 0.98 -2.02 -1.50
C ILE A 43 1.26 -0.53 -1.31
N PHE A 44 0.33 0.22 -0.72
CA PHE A 44 0.50 1.65 -0.50
C PHE A 44 1.67 1.97 0.44
N GLU A 45 1.84 1.19 1.51
CA GLU A 45 2.97 1.35 2.43
C GLU A 45 4.31 0.98 1.79
N SER A 46 4.34 -0.08 0.97
CA SER A 46 5.55 -0.45 0.22
C SER A 46 5.95 0.64 -0.77
N TYR A 47 4.97 1.20 -1.49
CA TYR A 47 5.20 2.31 -2.41
C TYR A 47 5.66 3.57 -1.67
N ARG A 48 5.05 3.89 -0.52
CA ARG A 48 5.45 4.99 0.35
C ARG A 48 6.88 4.80 0.88
N ALA A 49 7.23 3.61 1.36
CA ALA A 49 8.55 3.33 1.89
C ALA A 49 9.64 3.44 0.81
N ALA A 50 9.33 3.06 -0.43
CA ALA A 50 10.25 3.14 -1.56
C ALA A 50 10.42 4.58 -2.12
N ASN A 51 9.34 5.36 -2.19
CA ASN A 51 9.32 6.65 -2.89
C ASN A 51 9.21 7.88 -1.98
N TYR A 52 8.74 7.73 -0.74
CA TYR A 52 8.41 8.81 0.19
C TYR A 52 8.96 8.53 1.61
N ASN A 53 10.25 8.22 1.72
CA ASN A 53 10.91 7.87 2.98
C ASN A 53 10.90 8.98 4.05
N GLN A 54 10.70 10.24 3.66
CA GLN A 54 10.68 11.42 4.54
C GLN A 54 9.26 11.92 4.84
N THR A 55 8.24 11.36 4.22
CA THR A 55 6.86 11.86 4.33
C THR A 55 6.10 11.13 5.43
N LEU A 56 5.46 11.90 6.32
CA LEU A 56 4.60 11.35 7.36
C LEU A 56 3.45 10.52 6.74
N PRO A 57 3.07 9.38 7.35
CA PRO A 57 1.96 8.55 6.87
C PRO A 57 0.68 9.36 6.64
N SER A 58 0.37 10.29 7.55
CA SER A 58 -0.80 11.17 7.47
C SER A 58 -0.77 12.17 6.31
N ARG A 59 0.41 12.60 5.86
CA ARG A 59 0.55 13.50 4.70
C ARG A 59 0.46 12.70 3.40
N TYR A 60 1.11 11.55 3.35
CA TYR A 60 1.02 10.64 2.20
C TYR A 60 -0.41 10.16 1.97
N ALA A 61 -1.12 9.74 3.02
CA ALA A 61 -2.51 9.29 2.91
C ALA A 61 -3.42 10.35 2.26
N LYS A 62 -3.25 11.62 2.64
CA LYS A 62 -3.99 12.74 2.03
C LYS A 62 -3.64 12.95 0.57
N GLU A 63 -2.37 12.83 0.20
CA GLU A 63 -1.94 12.96 -1.20
C GLU A 63 -2.44 11.80 -2.07
N VAL A 64 -2.47 10.57 -1.53
CA VAL A 64 -3.05 9.42 -2.22
C VAL A 64 -4.54 9.62 -2.43
N VAL A 65 -5.29 10.03 -1.40
CA VAL A 65 -6.73 10.32 -1.54
C VAL A 65 -6.98 11.42 -2.55
N ALA A 66 -6.23 12.53 -2.50
CA ALA A 66 -6.38 13.61 -3.46
C ALA A 66 -6.00 13.22 -4.90
N ALA A 67 -5.17 12.19 -5.07
CA ALA A 67 -4.84 11.63 -6.38
C ALA A 67 -5.84 10.55 -6.85
N ALA A 68 -6.55 9.94 -5.91
CA ALA A 68 -7.57 8.93 -6.14
C ALA A 68 -8.91 9.55 -6.51
N ASP A 69 -9.38 10.48 -5.69
CA ASP A 69 -10.62 11.24 -5.83
C ASP A 69 -10.49 12.21 -7.00
N LYS A 70 -11.00 11.80 -8.17
CA LYS A 70 -10.85 12.58 -9.42
C LYS A 70 -11.97 13.57 -9.61
N ASP A 71 -13.17 13.25 -9.14
CA ASP A 71 -14.35 14.10 -9.28
C ASP A 71 -14.55 15.04 -8.08
N GLY A 72 -13.81 14.82 -6.99
CA GLY A 72 -13.81 15.67 -5.80
C GLY A 72 -15.04 15.47 -4.92
N ASP A 73 -15.74 14.33 -5.07
CA ASP A 73 -16.96 14.05 -4.31
C ASP A 73 -16.68 13.58 -2.87
N GLY A 74 -15.41 13.28 -2.55
CA GLY A 74 -14.93 12.83 -1.25
C GLY A 74 -15.18 11.35 -0.98
N VAL A 75 -15.66 10.60 -1.96
CA VAL A 75 -15.87 9.16 -1.97
C VAL A 75 -14.80 8.52 -2.86
N LEU A 76 -14.34 7.33 -2.49
CA LEU A 76 -13.38 6.56 -3.28
C LEU A 76 -14.06 5.32 -3.82
N THR A 77 -14.32 5.33 -5.11
CA THR A 77 -14.88 4.20 -5.83
C THR A 77 -13.81 3.17 -6.19
N LYS A 78 -14.24 1.93 -6.50
CA LYS A 78 -13.32 0.87 -6.95
C LYS A 78 -12.56 1.23 -8.22
N ASP A 79 -13.19 1.99 -9.11
CA ASP A 79 -12.59 2.43 -10.37
C ASP A 79 -11.50 3.47 -10.13
N GLU A 80 -11.69 4.36 -9.16
CA GLU A 80 -10.69 5.34 -8.74
C GLU A 80 -9.49 4.69 -8.08
N ILE A 81 -9.72 3.76 -7.16
CA ILE A 81 -8.64 2.99 -6.52
C ILE A 81 -7.87 2.17 -7.56
N SER A 82 -8.57 1.53 -8.51
CA SER A 82 -7.93 0.85 -9.63
C SER A 82 -7.08 1.80 -10.49
N GLY A 83 -7.58 3.02 -10.73
CA GLY A 83 -6.83 4.08 -11.40
C GLY A 83 -5.55 4.48 -10.67
N VAL A 84 -5.58 4.52 -9.33
CA VAL A 84 -4.37 4.79 -8.53
C VAL A 84 -3.37 3.65 -8.65
N PHE A 85 -3.80 2.40 -8.60
CA PHE A 85 -2.91 1.24 -8.79
C PHE A 85 -2.23 1.28 -10.16
N ALA A 86 -2.96 1.63 -11.22
CA ALA A 86 -2.38 1.85 -12.54
C ALA A 86 -1.36 3.01 -12.55
N ASN A 87 -1.63 4.09 -11.82
CA ASN A 87 -0.72 5.25 -11.74
C ASN A 87 0.58 4.95 -10.98
N ILE A 88 0.53 4.13 -9.93
CA ILE A 88 1.72 3.75 -9.14
C ILE A 88 2.44 2.51 -9.70
N GLY A 89 1.91 1.90 -10.77
CA GLY A 89 2.47 0.70 -11.40
C GLY A 89 2.26 -0.59 -10.61
N ALA A 90 1.17 -0.67 -9.85
CA ALA A 90 0.78 -1.83 -9.03
C ALA A 90 -0.54 -2.46 -9.52
N ASP A 91 -0.90 -2.26 -10.79
CA ASP A 91 -2.09 -2.85 -11.42
C ASP A 91 -2.06 -4.38 -11.45
N THR A 92 -0.86 -4.98 -11.39
CA THR A 92 -0.68 -6.44 -11.31
C THR A 92 -0.73 -7.01 -9.89
N GLU A 93 -0.67 -6.15 -8.86
CA GLU A 93 -0.55 -6.57 -7.46
C GLU A 93 -1.92 -6.91 -6.84
N MET A 94 -3.01 -6.31 -7.34
CA MET A 94 -4.38 -6.58 -6.86
C MET A 94 -5.36 -6.73 -8.02
N SER A 95 -6.20 -7.77 -7.95
CA SER A 95 -7.29 -7.97 -8.89
C SER A 95 -8.50 -7.08 -8.57
N THR A 96 -9.35 -6.81 -9.56
CA THR A 96 -10.57 -6.01 -9.37
C THR A 96 -11.49 -6.57 -8.29
N THR A 97 -11.57 -7.90 -8.15
CA THR A 97 -12.34 -8.56 -7.09
C THR A 97 -11.76 -8.29 -5.70
N GLU A 98 -10.43 -8.36 -5.54
CA GLU A 98 -9.78 -8.03 -4.27
C GLU A 98 -9.95 -6.54 -3.94
N ILE A 99 -9.90 -5.65 -4.94
CA ILE A 99 -10.18 -4.22 -4.73
C ILE A 99 -11.60 -4.04 -4.23
N GLU A 100 -12.58 -4.70 -4.85
CA GLU A 100 -13.98 -4.62 -4.43
C GLU A 100 -14.19 -5.14 -3.01
N GLU A 101 -13.56 -6.26 -2.65
CA GLU A 101 -13.58 -6.80 -1.29
C GLU A 101 -12.93 -5.86 -0.28
N ALA A 102 -11.79 -5.25 -0.63
CA ALA A 102 -11.12 -4.29 0.22
C ALA A 102 -11.97 -3.03 0.45
N VAL A 103 -12.51 -2.45 -0.62
CA VAL A 103 -13.39 -1.28 -0.56
C VAL A 103 -14.64 -1.57 0.27
N SER A 104 -15.30 -2.71 0.03
CA SER A 104 -16.50 -3.12 0.75
C SER A 104 -16.24 -3.34 2.24
N ALA A 105 -15.09 -3.94 2.58
CA ALA A 105 -14.70 -4.13 3.98
C ALA A 105 -14.32 -2.83 4.68
N LEU A 106 -13.77 -1.85 3.96
CA LEU A 106 -13.43 -0.53 4.51
C LEU A 106 -14.65 0.39 4.65
N ALA A 107 -15.65 0.26 3.77
CA ALA A 107 -16.88 1.03 3.78
C ALA A 107 -17.82 0.70 4.96
N GLY A 108 -17.47 -0.22 5.86
CA GLY A 108 -18.22 -0.44 7.10
C GLY A 108 -19.70 -0.83 6.96
N GLY A 109 -20.17 -1.15 5.74
CA GLY A 109 -21.55 -1.55 5.45
C GLY A 109 -22.47 -0.45 4.90
N ASP A 110 -22.00 0.79 4.68
CA ASP A 110 -22.75 1.80 3.92
C ASP A 110 -22.58 1.62 2.39
N GLY A 111 -21.63 0.77 2.00
CA GLY A 111 -21.31 0.44 0.61
C GLY A 111 -20.47 1.51 -0.10
N VAL A 112 -20.01 2.53 0.63
CA VAL A 112 -19.33 3.70 0.09
C VAL A 112 -18.09 4.02 0.91
N LEU A 113 -16.91 3.80 0.34
CA LEU A 113 -15.66 4.12 1.03
C LEU A 113 -15.42 5.63 1.00
N SER A 114 -15.40 6.27 2.17
CA SER A 114 -15.08 7.69 2.26
C SER A 114 -13.57 7.94 2.27
N SER A 115 -13.19 9.13 1.78
CA SER A 115 -11.82 9.66 1.89
C SER A 115 -11.24 9.56 3.31
N ALA A 116 -12.08 9.86 4.31
CA ALA A 116 -11.69 9.88 5.71
C ALA A 116 -11.38 8.48 6.25
N GLU A 117 -12.17 7.47 5.88
CA GLU A 117 -11.94 6.07 6.25
C GLU A 117 -10.65 5.55 5.61
N PHE A 118 -10.43 5.85 4.33
CA PHE A 118 -9.20 5.46 3.65
C PHE A 118 -7.96 6.10 4.28
N ILE A 119 -8.02 7.39 4.63
CA ILE A 119 -6.95 8.07 5.37
C ILE A 119 -6.75 7.44 6.74
N ALA A 120 -7.83 7.12 7.45
CA ALA A 120 -7.74 6.51 8.78
C ALA A 120 -7.03 5.15 8.70
N VAL A 121 -7.28 4.37 7.65
CA VAL A 121 -6.63 3.08 7.39
C VAL A 121 -5.15 3.25 7.07
N LEU A 122 -4.81 4.15 6.14
CA LEU A 122 -3.40 4.42 5.77
C LEU A 122 -2.61 5.14 6.87
N SER A 123 -3.29 5.87 7.76
CA SER A 123 -2.66 6.55 8.90
C SER A 123 -2.52 5.65 10.13
N LYS A 124 -3.13 4.45 10.12
CA LYS A 124 -3.10 3.50 11.23
C LYS A 124 -1.80 2.69 11.23
N LYS A 125 -0.63 3.35 11.35
CA LYS A 125 0.63 2.68 11.69
C LYS A 125 1.74 3.63 12.13
#